data_AF-A0A8J3E4T0-F1
#
_entry.id   AF-A0A8J3E4T0-F1
#
_cell.length_a   1.000
_cell.length_b   1.000
_cell.length_c   1.000
_cell.angle_alpha   90.00
_cell.angle_beta   90.00
_cell.angle_gamma   90.00
#
_symmetry.space_group_name_H-M   'P 1'
#
loop_
_entity.id
_entity.type
_entity.pdbx_description
1 polymer ?
#
loop_
_entity_poly.entity_id
_entity_poly.type
_entity_poly.pdbx_seq_one_letter_code
_entity_poly.pdbx_strand_id
1 'polypeptide(L)'
;MRLGICFGIMCLGLAAVASTPAKADLIGSGTNTVDPSFYLGADVTADQENEGTQTLVSGLHYGPGAQSETSLDFTGTQITLTNDLAQPYCSGTLPCTDSFTGFDFVFSSGVDITSVSVDVASAADFSPTALTLVSPNEILLNLTGVNAAVGDQLKLDLTFPGSTTSAPEPLSLALFGTGLAGLLALRHRRSTLPGSNA
;
A
#
# COMPACT_ATOMS: atom_id res chain seq x y z
N MET A 1 49.02 23.65 49.28
CA MET A 1 48.62 23.67 47.86
C MET A 1 48.01 22.31 47.52
N ARG A 2 46.68 22.23 47.35
CA ARG A 2 45.99 21.04 46.85
C ARG A 2 45.01 21.50 45.78
N LEU A 3 45.26 21.06 44.55
CA LEU A 3 44.59 21.43 43.32
C LEU A 3 43.40 20.46 43.12
N GLY A 4 42.17 20.98 43.25
CA GLY A 4 40.95 20.21 43.08
C GLY A 4 40.53 20.14 41.62
N ILE A 5 40.41 18.92 41.09
CA ILE A 5 39.95 18.59 39.74
C ILE A 5 38.41 18.60 39.76
N CYS A 6 37.78 19.54 39.06
CA CYS A 6 36.33 19.58 38.89
C CYS A 6 35.89 18.71 37.71
N PHE A 7 35.00 17.78 38.02
CA PHE A 7 34.31 16.85 37.12
C PHE A 7 33.50 17.58 36.05
N GLY A 8 33.71 17.20 34.78
CA GLY A 8 32.86 17.58 33.66
C GLY A 8 31.58 16.76 33.64
N ILE A 9 30.44 17.46 33.72
CA ILE A 9 29.10 16.89 33.60
C ILE A 9 28.83 16.63 32.11
N MET A 10 28.81 15.36 31.72
CA MET A 10 28.43 14.93 30.38
C MET A 10 26.90 14.73 30.38
N CYS A 11 26.16 15.71 29.86
CA CYS A 11 24.71 15.62 29.69
C CYS A 11 24.37 14.51 28.70
N LEU A 12 23.86 13.38 29.20
CA LEU A 12 23.18 12.37 28.42
C LEU A 12 21.81 12.95 27.98
N GLY A 13 21.75 13.47 26.76
CA GLY A 13 20.49 13.88 26.13
C GLY A 13 19.67 12.63 25.78
N LEU A 14 18.68 12.32 26.62
CA LEU A 14 17.70 11.27 26.36
C LEU A 14 16.77 11.76 25.23
N ALA A 15 17.03 11.32 24.00
CA ALA A 15 16.13 11.57 22.88
C ALA A 15 14.87 10.72 23.08
N ALA A 16 13.78 11.36 23.54
CA ALA A 16 12.46 10.75 23.56
C ALA A 16 12.01 10.55 22.11
N VAL A 17 12.16 9.32 21.61
CA VAL A 17 11.57 8.91 20.34
C VAL A 17 10.07 8.79 20.58
N ALA A 18 9.33 9.82 20.18
CA ALA A 18 7.87 9.77 20.17
C ALA A 18 7.45 8.72 19.12
N SER A 19 7.16 7.50 19.58
CA SER A 19 6.51 6.50 18.75
C SER A 19 5.10 6.99 18.46
N THR A 20 4.86 7.50 17.25
CA THR A 20 3.49 7.70 16.79
C THR A 20 2.81 6.33 16.70
N PRO A 21 1.59 6.17 17.26
CA PRO A 21 0.88 4.90 17.15
C PRO A 21 0.66 4.59 15.67
N ALA A 22 1.08 3.41 15.24
CA ALA A 22 0.70 2.88 13.93
C ALA A 22 -0.84 2.84 13.89
N LYS A 23 -1.44 3.65 13.02
CA LYS A 23 -2.88 3.60 12.77
C LYS A 23 -3.17 2.26 12.09
N ALA A 24 -3.67 1.32 12.87
CA ALA A 24 -4.14 0.03 12.40
C ALA A 24 -5.36 0.23 11.49
N ASP A 25 -5.28 -0.34 10.29
CA ASP A 25 -6.39 -0.85 9.48
C ASP A 25 -7.67 0.03 9.47
N LEU A 26 -7.63 1.16 8.73
CA LEU A 26 -8.78 2.07 8.62
C LEU A 26 -9.97 1.45 7.87
N ILE A 27 -9.71 0.54 6.93
CA ILE A 27 -10.74 -0.14 6.15
C ILE A 27 -11.34 -1.29 6.98
N GLY A 28 -10.52 -2.07 7.68
CA GLY A 28 -10.90 -3.26 8.47
C GLY A 28 -11.45 -3.01 9.86
N SER A 29 -11.90 -1.79 10.18
CA SER A 29 -12.48 -1.44 11.49
C SER A 29 -13.82 -2.15 11.79
N GLY A 30 -14.34 -2.94 10.83
CA GLY A 30 -15.53 -3.77 10.99
C GLY A 30 -16.85 -3.00 10.93
N THR A 31 -16.83 -1.69 10.76
CA THR A 31 -18.03 -0.86 10.56
C THR A 31 -18.20 -0.36 9.13
N ASN A 32 -17.12 -0.37 8.36
CA ASN A 32 -17.13 0.06 6.97
C ASN A 32 -17.59 -1.09 6.08
N THR A 33 -18.25 -0.76 4.97
CA THR A 33 -18.63 -1.72 3.93
C THR A 33 -18.07 -1.32 2.58
N VAL A 34 -17.93 -2.29 1.68
CA VAL A 34 -17.62 -2.10 0.27
C VAL A 34 -18.68 -2.80 -0.57
N ASP A 35 -19.03 -2.21 -1.70
CA ASP A 35 -19.91 -2.75 -2.73
C ASP A 35 -19.15 -2.74 -4.07
N PRO A 36 -18.46 -3.83 -4.43
CA PRO A 36 -17.81 -3.94 -5.73
C PRO A 36 -18.84 -4.27 -6.81
N SER A 37 -18.80 -3.50 -7.90
CA SER A 37 -19.60 -3.74 -9.09
C SER A 37 -18.70 -3.86 -10.31
N PHE A 38 -18.92 -4.88 -11.13
CA PHE A 38 -18.27 -5.03 -12.43
C PHE A 38 -19.23 -4.62 -13.54
N TYR A 39 -18.70 -3.93 -14.55
CA TYR A 39 -19.45 -3.53 -15.74
C TYR A 39 -18.74 -4.07 -16.99
N LEU A 40 -19.52 -4.64 -17.91
CA LEU A 40 -19.04 -5.15 -19.19
C LEU A 40 -19.60 -4.34 -20.35
N GLY A 41 -18.74 -3.67 -21.11
CA GLY A 41 -19.09 -3.12 -22.42
C GLY A 41 -20.02 -1.91 -22.47
N ALA A 42 -20.30 -1.24 -21.35
CA ALA A 42 -21.35 -0.20 -21.30
C ALA A 42 -20.93 1.10 -20.57
N ASP A 43 -21.67 2.18 -20.85
CA ASP A 43 -21.87 3.28 -19.89
C ASP A 43 -22.57 2.70 -18.65
N VAL A 44 -21.85 2.59 -17.51
CA VAL A 44 -22.17 2.24 -16.08
C VAL A 44 -23.61 1.81 -15.66
N THR A 45 -24.44 1.31 -16.57
CA THR A 45 -25.90 1.15 -16.43
C THR A 45 -26.44 -0.10 -17.14
N ALA A 46 -25.61 -0.80 -17.92
CA ALA A 46 -25.95 -2.08 -18.53
C ALA A 46 -24.95 -3.16 -18.12
N ASP A 47 -25.45 -4.39 -17.96
CA ASP A 47 -24.72 -5.62 -17.57
C ASP A 47 -23.78 -5.43 -16.37
N GLN A 48 -24.40 -5.07 -15.24
CA GLN A 48 -23.74 -4.98 -13.95
C GLN A 48 -23.76 -6.33 -13.23
N GLU A 49 -22.58 -6.82 -12.87
CA GLU A 49 -22.43 -7.83 -11.84
C GLU A 49 -22.16 -7.11 -10.52
N ASN A 50 -23.10 -7.23 -9.58
CA ASN A 50 -22.95 -6.68 -8.24
C ASN A 50 -22.74 -7.83 -7.25
N GLU A 51 -21.60 -7.83 -6.59
CA GLU A 51 -21.19 -8.85 -5.61
C GLU A 51 -21.87 -8.68 -4.24
N GLY A 52 -22.54 -7.55 -4.05
CA GLY A 52 -23.24 -7.16 -2.84
C GLY A 52 -22.34 -6.47 -1.82
N THR A 53 -23.01 -5.67 -0.98
CA THR A 53 -22.36 -4.93 0.09
C THR A 53 -21.88 -5.87 1.19
N GLN A 54 -20.58 -5.87 1.47
CA GLN A 54 -20.00 -6.64 2.57
C GLN A 54 -19.30 -5.75 3.59
N THR A 55 -19.30 -6.18 4.84
CA THR A 55 -18.51 -5.54 5.89
C THR A 55 -17.03 -5.83 5.69
N LEU A 56 -16.23 -4.77 5.68
CA LEU A 56 -14.79 -4.83 5.63
C LEU A 56 -14.26 -5.30 6.99
N VAL A 57 -14.09 -6.61 7.09
CA VAL A 57 -13.24 -7.26 8.09
C VAL A 57 -11.88 -7.50 7.44
N SER A 58 -10.81 -7.51 8.24
CA SER A 58 -9.46 -7.73 7.72
C SER A 58 -9.40 -9.02 6.88
N GLY A 59 -9.07 -8.90 5.58
CA GLY A 59 -9.02 -10.04 4.65
C GLY A 59 -10.37 -10.43 4.04
N LEU A 60 -11.21 -9.46 3.66
CA LEU A 60 -12.44 -9.73 2.93
C LEU A 60 -12.12 -10.21 1.51
N HIS A 61 -12.72 -11.34 1.12
CA HIS A 61 -12.53 -11.97 -0.19
C HIS A 61 -13.86 -12.10 -0.92
N TYR A 62 -13.88 -11.70 -2.19
CA TYR A 62 -14.92 -12.03 -3.16
C TYR A 62 -14.34 -13.00 -4.19
N GLY A 63 -15.04 -14.11 -4.41
CA GLY A 63 -14.67 -15.06 -5.45
C GLY A 63 -14.86 -14.47 -6.86
N PRO A 64 -14.45 -15.21 -7.90
CA PRO A 64 -14.62 -14.74 -9.27
C PRO A 64 -16.11 -14.60 -9.60
N GLY A 65 -16.50 -13.41 -10.06
CA GLY A 65 -17.81 -13.16 -10.61
C GLY A 65 -18.05 -13.95 -11.91
N ALA A 66 -19.31 -14.17 -12.25
CA ALA A 66 -19.72 -14.90 -13.45
C ALA A 66 -19.34 -14.19 -14.76
N GLN A 67 -19.19 -12.86 -14.75
CA GLN A 67 -18.78 -12.08 -15.93
C GLN A 67 -17.34 -11.60 -15.82
N SER A 68 -16.96 -11.12 -14.63
CA SER A 68 -15.60 -10.62 -14.42
C SER A 68 -14.54 -11.71 -14.43
N GLU A 69 -14.89 -12.93 -13.99
CA GLU A 69 -13.94 -14.01 -13.68
C GLU A 69 -12.70 -13.44 -12.97
N THR A 70 -12.92 -12.62 -11.93
CA THR A 70 -11.83 -11.94 -11.21
C THR A 70 -12.12 -12.01 -9.71
N SER A 71 -11.19 -12.56 -8.94
CA SER A 71 -11.32 -12.54 -7.48
C SER A 71 -10.83 -11.22 -6.89
N LEU A 72 -11.46 -10.75 -5.82
CA LEU A 72 -11.11 -9.50 -5.15
C LEU A 72 -10.76 -9.76 -3.68
N ASP A 73 -9.59 -9.29 -3.26
CA ASP A 73 -9.13 -9.34 -1.87
C ASP A 73 -8.93 -7.93 -1.31
N PHE A 74 -9.63 -7.62 -0.23
CA PHE A 74 -9.55 -6.33 0.46
C PHE A 74 -8.76 -6.47 1.76
N THR A 75 -7.71 -5.66 1.85
CA THR A 75 -6.93 -5.47 3.07
C THR A 75 -7.05 -4.03 3.55
N GLY A 76 -6.41 -3.69 4.66
CA GLY A 76 -6.54 -2.37 5.27
C GLY A 76 -6.12 -1.18 4.42
N THR A 77 -5.24 -1.39 3.44
CA THR A 77 -4.72 -0.33 2.56
C THR A 77 -4.53 -0.78 1.13
N GLN A 78 -5.01 -1.97 0.76
CA GLN A 78 -4.79 -2.51 -0.58
C GLN A 78 -5.99 -3.34 -1.04
N ILE A 79 -6.35 -3.17 -2.31
CA ILE A 79 -7.28 -4.05 -3.04
C ILE A 79 -6.43 -4.88 -4.00
N THR A 80 -6.54 -6.20 -3.95
CA THR A 80 -5.89 -7.10 -4.91
C THR A 80 -6.96 -7.73 -5.80
N LEU A 81 -6.79 -7.57 -7.11
CA LEU A 81 -7.57 -8.24 -8.12
C LEU A 81 -6.72 -9.39 -8.67
N THR A 82 -7.26 -10.61 -8.70
CA THR A 82 -6.61 -11.75 -9.36
C THR A 82 -7.42 -12.12 -10.60
N ASN A 83 -6.78 -12.08 -11.76
CA ASN A 83 -7.43 -12.39 -13.03
C ASN A 83 -7.65 -13.90 -13.15
N ASP A 84 -8.89 -14.36 -13.13
CA ASP A 84 -9.24 -15.75 -13.47
C ASP A 84 -9.75 -15.86 -14.93
N LEU A 85 -9.97 -14.73 -15.59
CA LEU A 85 -10.46 -14.64 -16.96
C LEU A 85 -9.39 -15.04 -17.98
N ALA A 86 -9.70 -16.01 -18.83
CA ALA A 86 -8.83 -16.50 -19.91
C ALA A 86 -8.95 -15.69 -21.23
N GLN A 87 -9.59 -14.52 -21.18
CA GLN A 87 -9.87 -13.65 -22.31
C GLN A 87 -9.58 -12.18 -21.93
N PRO A 88 -9.46 -11.26 -22.90
CA PRO A 88 -9.35 -9.84 -22.60
C PRO A 88 -10.60 -9.30 -21.89
N TYR A 89 -10.44 -8.27 -21.07
CA TYR A 89 -11.52 -7.48 -20.48
C TYR A 89 -12.23 -6.67 -21.58
N CYS A 90 -13.11 -7.35 -22.30
CA CYS A 90 -13.87 -6.81 -23.42
C CYS A 90 -15.16 -7.61 -23.65
N SER A 91 -16.24 -6.95 -24.03
CA SER A 91 -17.51 -7.59 -24.43
C SER A 91 -17.39 -8.35 -25.76
N GLY A 92 -16.35 -8.07 -26.55
CA GLY A 92 -16.11 -8.65 -27.87
C GLY A 92 -14.65 -8.98 -28.13
N THR A 93 -14.26 -9.01 -29.42
CA THR A 93 -12.88 -9.30 -29.83
C THR A 93 -12.01 -8.05 -29.82
N LEU A 94 -10.71 -8.21 -29.58
CA LEU A 94 -9.75 -7.12 -29.77
C LEU A 94 -9.69 -6.67 -31.25
N PRO A 95 -9.54 -5.36 -31.54
CA PRO A 95 -9.44 -4.24 -30.59
C PRO A 95 -10.79 -3.95 -29.91
N CYS A 96 -10.77 -3.71 -28.60
CA CYS A 96 -11.99 -3.53 -27.83
C CYS A 96 -12.70 -2.23 -28.21
N THR A 97 -14.01 -2.30 -28.45
CA THR A 97 -14.86 -1.14 -28.78
C THR A 97 -15.63 -0.59 -27.60
N ASP A 98 -15.50 -1.23 -26.43
CA ASP A 98 -16.19 -0.86 -25.21
C ASP A 98 -15.76 0.54 -24.73
N SER A 99 -16.71 1.33 -24.21
CA SER A 99 -16.39 2.58 -23.54
C SER A 99 -15.77 2.34 -22.16
N PHE A 100 -16.25 1.30 -21.46
CA PHE A 100 -15.81 0.92 -20.14
C PHE A 100 -16.05 -0.58 -19.90
N THR A 101 -15.01 -1.26 -19.43
CA THR A 101 -15.08 -2.60 -18.87
C THR A 101 -14.17 -2.62 -17.65
N GLY A 102 -14.70 -2.92 -16.46
CA GLY A 102 -13.92 -2.82 -15.23
C GLY A 102 -14.77 -2.73 -13.98
N PHE A 103 -14.20 -2.18 -12.91
CA PHE A 103 -14.78 -2.21 -11.57
C PHE A 103 -15.10 -0.82 -11.04
N ASP A 104 -16.18 -0.74 -10.27
CA ASP A 104 -16.54 0.37 -9.41
C ASP A 104 -16.58 -0.13 -7.97
N PHE A 105 -15.82 0.51 -7.09
CA PHE A 105 -15.76 0.18 -5.68
C PHE A 105 -16.38 1.30 -4.86
N VAL A 106 -17.59 1.05 -4.34
CA VAL A 106 -18.29 2.02 -3.50
C VAL A 106 -18.15 1.63 -2.03
N PHE A 107 -17.52 2.50 -1.24
CA PHE A 107 -17.35 2.34 0.20
C PHE A 107 -18.43 3.09 0.98
N SER A 108 -18.78 2.57 2.16
CA SER A 108 -19.65 3.29 3.11
C SER A 108 -19.05 4.63 3.57
N SER A 109 -19.89 5.55 4.01
CA SER A 109 -19.56 6.95 4.35
C SER A 109 -18.52 7.18 5.47
N GLY A 110 -17.96 6.12 6.06
CA GLY A 110 -16.88 6.19 7.06
C GLY A 110 -15.47 6.05 6.48
N VAL A 111 -15.35 5.71 5.20
CA VAL A 111 -14.07 5.55 4.49
C VAL A 111 -13.75 6.86 3.76
N ASP A 112 -12.55 7.40 4.00
CA ASP A 112 -12.06 8.64 3.37
C ASP A 112 -10.73 8.33 2.68
N ILE A 113 -10.79 7.96 1.41
CA ILE A 113 -9.63 7.65 0.55
C ILE A 113 -9.14 8.97 -0.04
N THR A 114 -7.87 9.29 0.16
CA THR A 114 -7.24 10.51 -0.39
C THR A 114 -6.55 10.26 -1.72
N SER A 115 -6.08 9.04 -1.97
CA SER A 115 -5.50 8.64 -3.24
C SER A 115 -5.53 7.13 -3.43
N VAL A 116 -5.56 6.72 -4.70
CA VAL A 116 -5.40 5.34 -5.14
C VAL A 116 -4.29 5.28 -6.20
N SER A 117 -3.45 4.26 -6.14
CA SER A 117 -2.37 4.04 -7.11
C SER A 117 -2.14 2.56 -7.37
N VAL A 118 -1.58 2.22 -8.53
CA VAL A 118 -1.16 0.84 -8.83
C VAL A 118 0.15 0.53 -8.10
N ASP A 119 0.19 -0.56 -7.34
CA ASP A 119 1.40 -1.07 -6.70
C ASP A 119 2.37 -1.58 -7.78
N VAL A 120 3.66 -1.28 -7.62
CA VAL A 120 4.74 -1.72 -8.52
C VAL A 120 4.89 -3.24 -8.61
N ALA A 121 4.38 -3.99 -7.63
CA ALA A 121 4.35 -5.44 -7.60
C ALA A 121 3.20 -6.04 -8.44
N SER A 122 2.35 -5.23 -9.06
CA SER A 122 1.33 -5.69 -10.00
C SER A 122 1.97 -6.31 -11.24
N ALA A 123 1.26 -7.25 -11.88
CA ALA A 123 1.67 -7.82 -13.15
C ALA A 123 1.71 -6.73 -14.23
N ALA A 124 2.77 -6.73 -15.05
CA ALA A 124 3.04 -5.65 -16.00
C ALA A 124 2.00 -5.56 -17.14
N ASP A 125 1.38 -6.67 -17.49
CA ASP A 125 0.31 -6.82 -18.47
C ASP A 125 -1.10 -6.64 -17.87
N PHE A 126 -1.22 -6.63 -16.54
CA PHE A 126 -2.47 -6.30 -15.82
C PHE A 126 -2.52 -4.82 -15.42
N SER A 127 -2.20 -3.93 -16.34
CA SER A 127 -2.22 -2.48 -16.10
C SER A 127 -3.56 -1.86 -16.51
N PRO A 128 -4.23 -1.08 -15.63
CA PRO A 128 -5.47 -0.42 -16.00
C PRO A 128 -5.26 0.66 -17.07
N THR A 129 -6.26 0.86 -17.91
CA THR A 129 -6.29 1.95 -18.89
C THR A 129 -6.65 3.28 -18.23
N ALA A 130 -7.44 3.24 -17.16
CA ALA A 130 -7.70 4.38 -16.30
C ALA A 130 -7.98 3.93 -14.86
N LEU A 131 -7.58 4.76 -13.90
CA LEU A 131 -7.83 4.58 -12.48
C LEU A 131 -8.17 5.94 -11.89
N THR A 132 -9.40 6.07 -11.38
CA THR A 132 -9.95 7.36 -10.94
C THR A 132 -10.56 7.23 -9.55
N LEU A 133 -10.23 8.16 -8.67
CA LEU A 133 -10.95 8.37 -7.42
C LEU A 133 -12.07 9.38 -7.69
N VAL A 134 -13.29 8.88 -7.85
CA VAL A 134 -14.47 9.70 -8.22
C VAL A 134 -14.89 10.57 -7.04
N SER A 135 -14.86 9.98 -5.84
CA SER A 135 -15.10 10.63 -4.56
C SER A 135 -14.24 9.94 -3.49
N PRO A 136 -14.14 10.49 -2.26
CA PRO A 136 -13.35 9.84 -1.20
C PRO A 136 -13.78 8.42 -0.83
N ASN A 137 -14.95 7.96 -1.29
CA ASN A 137 -15.47 6.64 -1.03
C ASN A 137 -15.83 5.87 -2.31
N GLU A 138 -15.32 6.29 -3.47
CA GLU A 138 -15.64 5.66 -4.76
C GLU A 138 -14.43 5.62 -5.69
N ILE A 139 -14.06 4.41 -6.11
CA ILE A 139 -12.95 4.17 -7.04
C ILE A 139 -13.48 3.53 -8.30
N LEU A 140 -13.17 4.15 -9.44
CA LEU A 140 -13.47 3.60 -10.76
C LEU A 140 -12.18 3.10 -11.43
N LEU A 141 -12.17 1.82 -11.78
CA LEU A 141 -11.07 1.11 -12.39
C LEU A 141 -11.49 0.64 -13.79
N ASN A 142 -10.84 1.18 -14.83
CA ASN A 142 -11.07 0.78 -16.21
C ASN A 142 -9.99 -0.21 -16.69
N LEU A 143 -10.44 -1.36 -17.16
CA LEU A 143 -9.63 -2.46 -17.69
C LEU A 143 -9.93 -2.74 -19.17
N THR A 144 -10.65 -1.87 -19.88
CA THR A 144 -11.02 -2.10 -21.29
C THR A 144 -9.83 -2.51 -22.14
N GLY A 145 -9.91 -3.70 -22.73
CA GLY A 145 -8.90 -4.25 -23.64
C GLY A 145 -7.64 -4.81 -22.95
N VAL A 146 -7.57 -4.80 -21.62
CA VAL A 146 -6.50 -5.47 -20.86
C VAL A 146 -6.60 -6.98 -21.08
N ASN A 147 -5.47 -7.65 -21.27
CA ASN A 147 -5.40 -9.09 -21.51
C ASN A 147 -4.26 -9.71 -20.69
N ALA A 148 -4.45 -9.70 -19.36
CA ALA A 148 -3.52 -10.31 -18.41
C ALA A 148 -3.60 -11.84 -18.47
N ALA A 149 -2.56 -12.55 -18.03
CA ALA A 149 -2.64 -14.00 -17.91
C ALA A 149 -3.52 -14.42 -16.72
N VAL A 150 -4.04 -15.63 -16.76
CA VAL A 150 -4.76 -16.21 -15.62
C VAL A 150 -3.81 -16.37 -14.43
N GLY A 151 -4.22 -15.88 -13.25
CA GLY A 151 -3.46 -15.83 -12.02
C GLY A 151 -2.66 -14.54 -11.81
N ASP A 152 -2.60 -13.66 -12.80
CA ASP A 152 -1.93 -12.37 -12.64
C ASP A 152 -2.69 -11.46 -11.68
N GLN A 153 -1.94 -10.62 -10.97
CA GLN A 153 -2.48 -9.75 -9.93
C GLN A 153 -2.32 -8.28 -10.29
N LEU A 154 -3.39 -7.53 -10.10
CA LEU A 154 -3.39 -6.07 -10.06
C LEU A 154 -3.65 -5.63 -8.62
N LYS A 155 -2.73 -4.83 -8.06
CA LYS A 155 -2.79 -4.36 -6.68
C LYS A 155 -2.97 -2.85 -6.66
N LEU A 156 -4.00 -2.39 -5.96
CA LEU A 156 -4.33 -0.99 -5.78
C LEU A 156 -4.00 -0.56 -4.36
N ASP A 157 -3.03 0.33 -4.20
CA ASP A 157 -2.68 0.93 -2.93
C ASP A 157 -3.60 2.11 -2.62
N LEU A 158 -4.16 2.09 -1.42
CA LEU A 158 -5.09 3.08 -0.91
C LEU A 158 -4.41 3.93 0.17
N THR A 159 -4.54 5.25 0.05
CA THR A 159 -4.03 6.21 1.04
C THR A 159 -5.18 6.90 1.74
N PHE A 160 -5.02 7.16 3.04
CA PHE A 160 -6.04 7.74 3.92
C PHE A 160 -5.53 8.99 4.63
N PRO A 161 -6.40 9.86 5.16
CA PRO A 161 -5.99 10.99 5.98
C PRO A 161 -5.16 10.54 7.19
N GLY A 162 -3.91 11.01 7.22
CA GLY A 162 -2.96 10.68 8.28
C GLY A 162 -2.29 9.31 8.13
N SER A 163 -2.48 8.59 7.02
CA SER A 163 -1.54 7.52 6.65
C SER A 163 -0.25 8.18 6.17
N THR A 164 0.81 8.10 6.96
CA THR A 164 2.15 8.36 6.43
C THR A 164 2.50 7.19 5.54
N THR A 165 2.66 7.41 4.23
CA THR A 165 3.27 6.41 3.36
C THR A 165 4.57 6.01 4.02
N SER A 166 4.72 4.74 4.38
CA SER A 166 5.93 4.22 5.00
C SER A 166 7.02 4.18 3.93
N ALA A 167 7.50 5.36 3.53
CA ALA A 167 8.83 5.47 2.96
C ALA A 167 9.78 4.79 3.96
N PRO A 168 10.70 3.91 3.50
CA PRO A 168 11.59 3.16 4.37
C PRO A 168 12.19 4.10 5.41
N GLU A 169 11.84 3.86 6.68
CA GLU A 169 12.06 4.86 7.71
C GLU A 169 13.54 5.28 7.75
N PRO A 170 13.84 6.59 7.83
CA PRO A 170 15.21 7.08 7.97
C PRO A 170 15.90 6.53 9.23
N LEU A 171 15.17 5.85 10.13
CA LEU A 171 15.71 5.10 11.25
C LEU A 171 16.62 3.95 10.83
N SER A 172 16.35 3.25 9.72
CA SER A 172 17.27 2.21 9.23
C SER A 172 18.60 2.81 8.78
N LEU A 173 18.53 3.99 8.15
CA LEU A 173 19.70 4.80 7.77
C LEU A 173 20.41 5.38 8.99
N ALA A 174 19.68 5.81 10.01
CA ALA A 174 20.23 6.34 11.25
C ALA A 174 20.88 5.23 12.10
N LEU A 175 20.27 4.04 12.19
CA LEU A 175 20.84 2.90 12.93
C LEU A 175 22.08 2.35 12.20
N PHE A 176 22.02 2.28 10.86
CA PHE A 176 23.18 1.89 10.06
C PHE A 176 24.30 2.94 10.16
N GLY A 177 23.98 4.23 10.07
CA GLY A 177 24.93 5.32 10.20
C GLY A 177 25.57 5.41 11.59
N THR A 178 24.79 5.24 12.66
CA THR A 178 25.29 5.24 14.04
C THR A 178 26.10 3.98 14.35
N GLY A 179 25.72 2.82 13.82
CA GLY A 179 26.51 1.60 13.89
C GLY A 179 27.89 1.75 13.24
N LEU A 180 27.95 2.37 12.06
CA LEU A 180 29.21 2.62 11.35
C LEU A 180 30.11 3.63 12.10
N ALA A 181 29.52 4.70 12.63
CA ALA A 181 30.24 5.70 13.41
C ALA A 181 30.83 5.10 14.71
N GLY A 182 30.09 4.22 15.37
CA GLY A 182 30.57 3.48 16.56
C GLY A 182 31.79 2.61 16.27
N LEU A 183 31.80 1.90 15.14
CA LEU A 183 32.94 1.07 14.71
C LEU A 183 34.19 1.91 14.40
N LEU A 184 34.04 3.07 13.77
CA LEU A 184 35.16 3.98 13.49
C LEU A 184 35.76 4.57 14.77
N ALA A 185 34.92 4.94 15.75
CA ALA A 185 35.37 5.43 17.05
C ALA A 185 36.14 4.37 17.86
N LEU A 186 35.70 3.11 17.81
CA LEU A 186 36.41 1.99 18.44
C LEU A 186 37.76 1.69 17.77
N ARG A 187 37.84 1.83 16.44
CA ARG A 187 39.11 1.64 15.70
C ARG A 187 40.14 2.71 16.04
N HIS A 188 39.74 3.96 16.24
CA HIS A 188 40.67 5.04 16.61
C HIS A 188 41.29 4.89 18.00
N ARG A 189 40.58 4.27 18.95
CA ARG A 189 41.10 4.06 20.31
C ARG A 189 42.23 3.00 20.39
N ARG A 190 42.37 2.13 19.39
CA ARG A 190 43.42 1.10 19.37
C ARG A 190 44.79 1.62 18.93
N SER A 191 44.86 2.80 18.30
CA SER A 191 46.11 3.33 17.74
C SER A 191 46.91 4.24 18.70
N THR A 192 46.39 4.53 19.89
CA THR A 192 47.02 5.42 20.89
C THR A 192 47.41 4.67 22.17
N LEU A 193 48.11 3.53 22.01
CA LEU A 193 48.94 2.98 23.09
C LEU A 193 50.37 3.52 22.89
N PRO A 194 50.83 4.48 23.72
CA PRO A 194 52.24 4.88 23.72
C PRO A 194 53.08 3.68 24.15
N GLY A 195 54.04 3.31 23.29
CA GLY A 195 55.08 2.34 23.63
C GLY A 195 55.81 2.81 24.88
N SER A 196 55.60 2.09 25.98
CA SER A 196 56.44 2.17 27.17
C SER A 196 57.79 1.58 26.81
N ASN A 197 58.76 2.45 26.51
CA ASN A 197 60.16 2.08 26.34
C ASN A 197 60.69 1.42 27.61
N ALA A 198 61.41 0.30 27.42
CA ALA A 198 62.38 -0.23 28.36
C ALA A 198 63.79 0.21 27.91
#